data_AF-A0A8S3C0T3-F1
#
_entry.id   AF-A0A8S3C0T3-F1
#
_cell.length_a   1.000
_cell.length_b   1.000
_cell.length_c   1.000
_cell.angle_alpha   90.00
_cell.angle_beta   90.00
_cell.angle_gamma   90.00
#
_symmetry.space_group_name_H-M   'P 1'
#
loop_
_entity.id
_entity.type
_entity.pdbx_description
1 polymer ?
#
loop_
_entity_poly.entity_id
_entity_poly.type
_entity_poly.pdbx_seq_one_letter_code
_entity_poly.pdbx_strand_id
1 'polypeptide(L)'
;MSSPKFSRPEGGELTYYYMAIQVTASTSASYTFVCDSRMDTYGYLYTLPFIPSSPQSNLVAAKDDGGSQGNFQITVTFTATQSMILVVTTYHPDNIGEFNISIHGPAQLSLTPYISASNTETNTNETTSVETTATTTTTSTTPIITTATTVTTKIATKKSTKRTKKKVIRPTITTPTAVT
;
A
#
# COMPACT_ATOMS: atom_id res chain seq x y z
N MET A 1 -3.26 9.45 -6.27
CA MET A 1 -3.88 9.64 -4.93
C MET A 1 -2.78 9.71 -3.88
N SER A 2 -3.07 10.16 -2.65
CA SER A 2 -2.08 10.04 -1.56
C SER A 2 -2.20 8.65 -0.96
N SER A 3 -1.10 7.93 -0.81
CA SER A 3 -1.04 6.71 -0.03
C SER A 3 -1.48 6.99 1.41
N PRO A 4 -2.21 6.06 2.07
CA PRO A 4 -2.52 6.17 3.48
C PRO A 4 -1.24 6.08 4.33
N LYS A 5 -1.32 6.53 5.58
CA LYS A 5 -0.22 6.41 6.55
C LYS A 5 -0.60 5.49 7.71
N PHE A 6 0.38 4.80 8.30
CA PHE A 6 0.22 4.01 9.52
C PHE A 6 1.46 4.09 10.42
N SER A 7 1.33 3.75 11.70
CA SER A 7 2.46 3.55 12.60
C SER A 7 3.01 2.13 12.42
N ARG A 8 4.33 1.97 12.34
CA ARG A 8 4.94 0.65 12.19
C ARG A 8 4.80 -0.18 13.47
N PRO A 9 4.79 -1.53 13.39
CA PRO A 9 4.58 -2.42 14.55
C PRO A 9 5.66 -2.32 15.64
N GLU A 10 6.88 -1.89 15.29
CA GLU A 10 8.00 -1.70 16.21
C GLU A 10 7.82 -0.46 17.13
N GLY A 11 6.78 0.34 16.87
CA GLY A 11 6.40 1.50 17.68
C GLY A 11 6.98 2.83 17.18
N GLY A 12 6.68 3.89 17.94
CA GLY A 12 7.10 5.27 17.65
C GLY A 12 5.94 6.20 17.29
N GLU A 13 6.21 7.50 17.34
CA GLU A 13 5.22 8.56 17.05
C GLU A 13 5.10 8.89 15.55
N LEU A 14 5.97 8.30 14.72
CA LEU A 14 6.03 8.56 13.29
C LEU A 14 5.00 7.71 12.53
N THR A 15 4.49 8.28 11.45
CA THR A 15 3.58 7.59 10.54
C THR A 15 4.17 7.57 9.13
N TYR A 16 4.02 6.42 8.47
CA TYR A 16 4.71 6.08 7.23
C TYR A 16 3.69 5.82 6.14
N TYR A 17 3.95 6.33 4.95
CA TYR A 17 3.13 5.98 3.80
C TYR A 17 3.24 4.49 3.51
N TYR A 18 2.11 3.84 3.20
CA TYR A 18 2.10 2.43 2.88
C TYR A 18 1.22 2.09 1.69
N MET A 19 1.45 0.89 1.16
CA MET A 19 0.56 0.22 0.24
C MET A 19 0.25 -1.18 0.78
N ALA A 20 -1.02 -1.57 0.74
CA ALA A 20 -1.45 -2.90 1.16
C ALA A 20 -1.94 -3.68 -0.07
N ILE A 21 -1.50 -4.93 -0.17
CA ILE A 21 -1.83 -5.86 -1.25
C ILE A 21 -2.34 -7.12 -0.58
N GLN A 22 -3.56 -7.53 -0.92
CA GLN A 22 -4.03 -8.86 -0.57
C GLN A 22 -3.37 -9.86 -1.51
N VAL A 23 -2.79 -10.90 -0.91
CA VAL A 23 -2.10 -11.98 -1.58
C VAL A 23 -2.81 -13.28 -1.27
N THR A 24 -3.19 -14.04 -2.30
CA THR A 24 -3.93 -15.30 -2.14
C THR A 24 -3.19 -16.42 -2.83
N ALA A 25 -2.92 -17.50 -2.10
CA ALA A 25 -2.27 -18.70 -2.62
C ALA A 25 -3.29 -19.73 -3.10
N SER A 26 -3.06 -20.33 -4.26
CA SER A 26 -3.81 -21.50 -4.73
C SER A 26 -3.21 -22.81 -4.23
N THR A 27 -1.93 -22.80 -3.82
CA THR A 27 -1.16 -23.98 -3.45
C THR A 27 -0.48 -23.77 -2.09
N SER A 28 -0.61 -24.76 -1.20
CA SER A 28 0.12 -24.79 0.07
C SER A 28 1.62 -24.92 -0.19
N ALA A 29 2.40 -23.89 0.12
CA ALA A 29 3.84 -23.88 -0.12
C ALA A 29 4.52 -22.70 0.58
N SER A 30 5.85 -22.72 0.59
CA SER A 30 6.66 -21.56 0.93
C SER A 30 6.77 -20.60 -0.26
N TYR A 31 6.60 -19.31 0.01
CA TYR A 31 6.74 -18.22 -0.94
C TYR A 31 7.68 -17.16 -0.37
N THR A 32 8.56 -16.63 -1.21
CA THR A 32 9.48 -15.55 -0.88
C THR A 32 9.12 -14.30 -1.67
N PHE A 33 8.79 -13.23 -0.95
CA PHE A 33 8.55 -11.89 -1.48
C PHE A 33 9.86 -11.11 -1.40
N VAL A 34 10.31 -10.56 -2.52
CA VAL A 34 11.52 -9.74 -2.62
C VAL A 34 11.11 -8.38 -3.17
N CYS A 35 11.43 -7.31 -2.44
CA CYS A 35 11.25 -5.96 -2.93
C CYS A 35 12.51 -5.49 -3.65
N ASP A 36 12.31 -4.85 -4.81
CA ASP A 36 13.32 -4.12 -5.54
C ASP A 36 12.89 -2.66 -5.65
N SER A 37 13.65 -1.79 -4.98
CA SER A 37 13.42 -0.36 -4.92
C SER A 37 14.73 0.38 -4.70
N ARG A 38 14.77 1.64 -5.13
CA ARG A 38 15.84 2.59 -4.75
C ARG A 38 15.64 3.16 -3.34
N MET A 39 14.48 2.92 -2.75
CA MET A 39 14.19 3.26 -1.36
C MET A 39 14.59 2.11 -0.44
N ASP A 40 14.90 2.43 0.80
CA ASP A 40 14.95 1.45 1.89
C ASP A 40 13.51 1.10 2.30
N THR A 41 13.14 -0.18 2.14
CA THR A 41 11.76 -0.64 2.28
C THR A 41 11.57 -1.67 3.38
N TYR A 42 10.43 -1.55 4.07
CA TYR A 42 9.95 -2.51 5.06
C TYR A 42 8.76 -3.27 4.48
N GLY A 43 8.72 -4.56 4.75
CA GLY A 43 7.60 -5.44 4.45
C GLY A 43 6.99 -5.98 5.73
N TYR A 44 5.67 -6.00 5.77
CA TYR A 44 4.89 -6.63 6.83
C TYR A 44 3.85 -7.53 6.22
N LEU A 45 3.71 -8.73 6.77
CA LEU A 45 2.73 -9.70 6.33
C LEU A 45 1.73 -9.97 7.46
N TYR A 46 0.45 -9.86 7.15
CA TYR A 46 -0.65 -10.00 8.11
C TYR A 46 -1.60 -11.11 7.70
N THR A 47 -2.17 -11.84 8.67
CA THR A 47 -3.46 -12.50 8.43
C THR A 47 -4.56 -11.44 8.27
N LEU A 48 -5.63 -11.79 7.56
CA LEU A 48 -6.76 -10.89 7.39
C LEU A 48 -7.51 -10.65 8.74
N PRO A 49 -7.96 -9.42 9.03
CA PRO A 49 -7.68 -8.16 8.31
C PRO A 49 -6.38 -7.48 8.78
N PHE A 50 -5.79 -6.65 7.91
CA PHE A 50 -4.79 -5.66 8.33
C PHE A 50 -5.51 -4.43 8.92
N ILE A 51 -5.11 -4.03 10.13
CA ILE A 51 -5.72 -2.92 10.88
C ILE A 51 -4.66 -1.83 11.11
N PRO A 52 -4.64 -0.74 10.32
CA PRO A 52 -3.60 0.30 10.41
C PRO A 52 -3.51 0.98 11.79
N SER A 53 -4.62 1.06 12.51
CA SER A 53 -4.69 1.64 13.87
C SER A 53 -4.20 0.68 14.96
N SER A 54 -3.98 -0.60 14.63
CA SER A 54 -3.46 -1.63 15.52
C SER A 54 -2.41 -2.47 14.77
N PRO A 55 -1.25 -1.88 14.43
CA PRO A 55 -0.29 -2.46 13.49
C PRO A 55 0.37 -3.76 13.97
N GLN A 56 0.24 -4.11 15.26
CA GLN A 56 0.70 -5.38 15.82
C GLN A 56 -0.35 -6.50 15.69
N SER A 57 -1.63 -6.16 15.51
CA SER A 57 -2.69 -7.15 15.34
C SER A 57 -2.50 -7.93 14.05
N ASN A 58 -2.65 -9.25 14.12
CA ASN A 58 -2.58 -10.16 12.97
C ASN A 58 -1.22 -10.19 12.25
N LEU A 59 -0.17 -9.59 12.82
CA LEU A 59 1.16 -9.61 12.22
C LEU A 59 1.73 -11.03 12.26
N VAL A 60 2.16 -11.53 11.09
CA VAL A 60 2.77 -12.85 10.92
C VAL A 60 4.28 -12.75 10.74
N ALA A 61 4.72 -11.80 9.93
CA ALA A 61 6.13 -11.59 9.64
C ALA A 61 6.40 -10.11 9.37
N ALA A 62 7.58 -9.65 9.77
CA ALA A 62 8.09 -8.32 9.50
C ALA A 62 9.56 -8.44 9.11
N LYS A 63 9.95 -7.79 8.02
CA LYS A 63 11.36 -7.71 7.61
C LYS A 63 11.67 -6.40 6.91
N ASP A 64 12.88 -5.94 7.13
CA ASP A 64 13.51 -4.77 6.53
C ASP A 64 14.84 -5.11 5.87
N ASP A 65 15.51 -6.14 6.36
CA ASP A 65 16.78 -6.61 5.83
C ASP A 65 16.70 -8.03 5.23
N GLY A 66 17.06 -8.15 3.96
CA GLY A 66 17.18 -9.46 3.29
C GLY A 66 17.16 -9.38 1.77
N GLY A 67 16.57 -8.32 1.22
CA GLY A 67 16.71 -7.95 -0.19
C GLY A 67 17.96 -7.12 -0.46
N SER A 68 18.19 -6.80 -1.74
CA SER A 68 19.28 -5.91 -2.13
C SER A 68 19.03 -4.48 -1.69
N GLN A 69 20.10 -3.76 -1.30
CA GLN A 69 20.03 -2.33 -0.95
C GLN A 69 19.15 -1.99 0.26
N GLY A 70 19.00 -2.91 1.23
CA GLY A 70 18.17 -2.67 2.42
C GLY A 70 16.67 -2.77 2.14
N ASN A 71 16.29 -3.43 1.05
CA ASN A 71 14.88 -3.76 0.80
C ASN A 71 14.47 -5.02 1.55
N PHE A 72 13.18 -5.12 1.86
CA PHE A 72 12.68 -6.31 2.53
C PHE A 72 12.75 -7.58 1.66
N GLN A 73 12.97 -8.70 2.34
CA GLN A 73 12.71 -10.04 1.83
C GLN A 73 11.97 -10.83 2.90
N ILE A 74 10.80 -11.38 2.56
CA ILE A 74 9.96 -12.15 3.49
C ILE A 74 9.69 -13.53 2.89
N THR A 75 10.02 -14.59 3.64
CA THR A 75 9.63 -15.96 3.30
C THR A 75 8.58 -16.44 4.27
N VAL A 76 7.45 -16.93 3.75
CA VAL A 76 6.34 -17.44 4.56
C VAL A 76 5.70 -18.65 3.88
N THR A 77 5.13 -19.56 4.68
CA THR A 77 4.35 -20.68 4.18
C THR A 77 2.88 -20.31 4.13
N PHE A 78 2.29 -20.37 2.95
CA PHE A 78 0.84 -20.28 2.75
C PHE A 78 0.23 -21.68 2.81
N THR A 79 -1.00 -21.78 3.31
CA THR A 79 -1.90 -22.87 2.99
C THR A 79 -2.73 -22.53 1.74
N ALA A 80 -3.16 -23.55 0.99
CA ALA A 80 -4.00 -23.36 -0.18
C ALA A 80 -5.27 -22.60 0.19
N THR A 81 -5.68 -21.66 -0.68
CA THR A 81 -6.80 -20.71 -0.52
C THR A 81 -6.61 -19.66 0.58
N GLN A 82 -5.51 -19.70 1.32
CA GLN A 82 -5.21 -18.70 2.33
C GLN A 82 -4.94 -17.34 1.68
N SER A 83 -5.50 -16.31 2.30
CA SER A 83 -5.26 -14.92 1.93
C SER A 83 -4.59 -14.18 3.08
N MET A 84 -3.59 -13.38 2.75
CA MET A 84 -2.84 -12.54 3.67
C MET A 84 -2.71 -11.12 3.10
N ILE A 85 -2.32 -10.16 3.92
CA ILE A 85 -2.03 -8.80 3.46
C ILE A 85 -0.53 -8.54 3.54
N LEU A 86 0.08 -8.24 2.40
CA LEU A 86 1.42 -7.67 2.33
C LEU A 86 1.30 -6.14 2.39
N VAL A 87 1.88 -5.54 3.42
CA VAL A 87 2.03 -4.10 3.57
C VAL A 87 3.46 -3.73 3.26
N VAL A 88 3.65 -2.83 2.29
CA VAL A 88 4.96 -2.26 1.94
C VAL A 88 5.02 -0.81 2.40
N THR A 89 6.11 -0.46 3.07
CA THR A 89 6.41 0.90 3.52
C THR A 89 7.92 1.15 3.45
N THR A 90 8.38 2.29 3.96
CA THR A 90 9.77 2.74 3.88
C THR A 90 10.39 2.94 5.26
N TYR A 91 11.72 2.90 5.34
CA TYR A 91 12.44 3.18 6.59
C TYR A 91 12.22 4.61 7.09
N HIS A 92 12.12 5.59 6.17
CA HIS A 92 11.89 7.00 6.49
C HIS A 92 10.44 7.42 6.20
N PRO A 93 9.76 8.12 7.14
CA PRO A 93 8.31 8.36 7.12
C PRO A 93 7.77 9.17 5.94
N ASP A 94 8.62 10.00 5.34
CA ASP A 94 8.25 10.88 4.22
C ASP A 94 8.84 10.42 2.88
N ASN A 95 9.50 9.26 2.85
CA ASN A 95 10.03 8.69 1.62
C ASN A 95 8.92 8.00 0.83
N ILE A 96 8.83 8.36 -0.45
CA ILE A 96 7.82 7.87 -1.39
C ILE A 96 8.51 7.58 -2.73
N GLY A 97 7.98 6.61 -3.47
CA GLY A 97 8.62 6.19 -4.70
C GLY A 97 8.01 4.92 -5.26
N GLU A 98 8.62 4.47 -6.35
CA GLU A 98 8.25 3.25 -7.05
C GLU A 98 9.00 2.06 -6.47
N PHE A 99 8.34 0.91 -6.49
CA PHE A 99 8.97 -0.35 -6.12
C PHE A 99 8.36 -1.48 -6.95
N ASN A 100 9.12 -2.57 -7.05
CA ASN A 100 8.68 -3.82 -7.64
C ASN A 100 8.72 -4.91 -6.58
N ILE A 101 7.68 -5.75 -6.55
CA ILE A 101 7.72 -6.99 -5.77
C ILE A 101 7.90 -8.14 -6.74
N SER A 102 8.90 -8.98 -6.50
CA SER A 102 9.06 -10.30 -7.11
C SER A 102 8.67 -11.37 -6.10
N ILE A 103 7.89 -12.34 -6.55
CA ILE A 103 7.43 -13.46 -5.69
C ILE A 103 8.00 -14.75 -6.25
N HIS A 104 8.66 -15.52 -5.40
CA HIS A 104 9.20 -16.84 -5.74
C HIS A 104 8.47 -17.92 -4.96
N GLY A 105 7.97 -18.92 -5.66
CA GLY A 105 7.28 -20.06 -5.08
C GLY A 105 6.89 -21.07 -6.17
N PRO A 106 6.28 -22.21 -5.80
CA PRO A 106 5.94 -23.26 -6.75
C PRO A 106 4.69 -22.96 -7.59
N ALA A 107 3.92 -21.92 -7.26
CA ALA A 107 2.75 -21.49 -8.00
C ALA A 107 2.66 -19.96 -8.03
N GLN A 108 1.76 -19.42 -8.85
CA GLN A 108 1.46 -17.99 -8.84
C GLN A 108 0.53 -17.64 -7.68
N LEU A 109 0.74 -16.46 -7.10
CA LEU A 109 -0.20 -15.84 -6.16
C LEU A 109 -1.12 -14.86 -6.89
N SER A 110 -2.38 -14.80 -6.47
CA SER A 110 -3.30 -13.73 -6.88
C SER A 110 -3.02 -12.49 -6.03
N LEU A 111 -2.92 -11.32 -6.67
CA LEU A 111 -2.57 -10.06 -6.03
C LEU A 111 -3.65 -9.03 -6.32
N THR A 112 -4.25 -8.47 -5.27
CA THR A 112 -5.27 -7.43 -5.39
C THR A 112 -4.96 -6.27 -4.45
N PRO A 113 -5.16 -5.00 -4.87
CA PRO A 113 -5.05 -3.87 -3.95
C PRO A 113 -5.98 -4.07 -2.75
N TYR A 114 -5.44 -3.88 -1.53
CA TYR A 114 -6.21 -3.98 -0.31
C TYR A 114 -6.48 -2.58 0.26
N ILE A 115 -7.76 -2.24 0.40
CA ILE A 115 -8.21 -1.02 1.07
C ILE A 115 -8.62 -1.45 2.47
N SER A 116 -7.80 -1.12 3.47
CA SER A 116 -8.16 -1.35 4.87
C SER A 116 -9.42 -0.56 5.22
N ALA A 117 -10.36 -1.19 5.90
CA ALA A 117 -11.48 -0.48 6.49
C ALA A 117 -10.92 0.51 7.52
N SER A 118 -10.97 1.81 7.19
CA SER A 118 -10.76 2.85 8.19
C SER A 118 -11.94 2.79 9.14
N ASN A 119 -11.70 2.57 10.43
CA ASN A 119 -12.72 2.89 11.43
C ASN A 119 -12.83 4.41 11.48
N THR A 120 -13.72 4.97 10.68
CA THR A 120 -14.22 6.34 10.86
C THR A 120 -15.56 6.49 10.15
N GLU A 121 -16.47 7.16 10.86
CA GLU A 121 -17.87 7.37 10.55
C GLU A 121 -18.15 7.78 9.09
N THR A 122 -19.34 7.37 8.66
CA THR A 122 -19.98 7.61 7.36
C THR A 122 -19.59 8.92 6.68
N ASN A 123 -18.95 8.82 5.52
CA ASN A 123 -19.32 9.66 4.39
C ASN A 123 -19.20 8.88 3.08
N THR A 124 -20.33 8.72 2.44
CA THR A 124 -20.55 7.96 1.21
C THR A 124 -19.94 8.68 0.01
N ASN A 125 -19.42 7.88 -0.93
CA ASN A 125 -18.96 8.21 -2.29
C ASN A 125 -17.49 8.65 -2.45
N GLU A 126 -16.55 7.70 -2.52
CA GLU A 126 -15.39 7.84 -3.41
C GLU A 126 -15.02 6.49 -4.07
N THR A 127 -15.41 6.32 -5.33
CA THR A 127 -14.90 5.26 -6.21
C THR A 127 -13.43 5.56 -6.53
N THR A 128 -12.53 4.77 -5.96
CA THR A 128 -11.08 4.92 -6.13
C THR A 128 -10.56 3.92 -7.15
N SER A 129 -10.18 4.40 -8.33
CA SER A 129 -9.45 3.62 -9.34
C SER A 129 -7.95 3.65 -9.04
N VAL A 130 -7.41 2.53 -8.57
CA VAL A 130 -5.96 2.26 -8.49
C VAL A 130 -5.54 1.63 -9.82
N GLU A 131 -4.60 2.24 -10.53
CA GLU A 131 -4.04 1.70 -11.77
C GLU A 131 -2.88 0.77 -11.41
N THR A 132 -3.17 -0.52 -11.27
CA THR A 132 -2.17 -1.59 -11.10
C THR A 132 -1.96 -2.25 -12.46
N THR A 133 -0.76 -2.16 -13.00
CA THR A 133 -0.39 -2.92 -14.21
C THR A 133 0.51 -4.07 -13.80
N ALA A 134 -0.04 -5.27 -13.67
CA ALA A 134 0.74 -6.49 -13.52
C ALA A 134 1.26 -6.89 -14.91
N THR A 135 2.58 -7.04 -15.07
CA THR A 135 3.18 -7.52 -16.33
C THR A 135 3.83 -8.87 -16.07
N THR A 136 3.41 -9.88 -16.84
CA THR A 136 3.83 -11.27 -16.71
C THR A 136 5.03 -11.54 -17.63
N THR A 137 6.13 -12.08 -17.10
CA THR A 137 7.20 -12.66 -17.93
C THR A 137 7.49 -14.07 -17.44
N THR A 138 7.24 -15.07 -18.29
CA THR A 138 7.59 -16.47 -18.05
C THR A 138 8.85 -16.82 -18.85
N THR A 139 9.93 -17.16 -18.17
CA THR A 139 11.11 -17.79 -18.80
C THR A 139 11.29 -19.19 -18.24
N SER A 140 11.12 -20.19 -19.11
CA SER A 140 11.32 -21.61 -18.82
C SER A 140 12.72 -22.02 -19.22
N THR A 141 13.55 -22.37 -18.24
CA THR A 141 14.75 -23.18 -18.44
C THR A 141 14.87 -24.10 -17.22
N THR A 142 14.76 -25.42 -17.44
CA THR A 142 14.87 -26.55 -16.47
C THR A 142 13.65 -26.82 -15.56
N PRO A 143 13.45 -28.06 -15.01
CA PRO A 143 12.14 -28.56 -14.53
C PRO A 143 11.71 -28.03 -13.15
N ILE A 144 12.12 -26.81 -12.80
CA ILE A 144 11.62 -26.07 -11.65
C ILE A 144 10.88 -24.88 -12.24
N ILE A 145 9.55 -24.91 -12.22
CA ILE A 145 8.72 -23.79 -12.63
C ILE A 145 8.86 -22.70 -11.55
N THR A 146 9.89 -21.86 -11.67
CA THR A 146 9.98 -20.61 -10.91
C THR A 146 9.11 -19.58 -11.64
N THR A 147 7.96 -19.29 -11.07
CA THR A 147 7.06 -18.27 -11.62
C THR A 147 7.32 -16.96 -10.90
N ALA A 148 7.85 -15.96 -11.60
CA ALA A 148 8.01 -14.61 -11.06
C ALA A 148 6.82 -13.76 -11.45
N THR A 149 6.08 -13.26 -10.46
CA THR A 149 5.09 -12.20 -10.67
C THR A 149 5.73 -10.88 -10.27
N THR A 150 5.81 -9.93 -11.21
CA THR A 150 6.28 -8.56 -10.94
C THR A 150 5.09 -7.62 -10.85
N VAL A 151 4.95 -6.94 -9.71
CA VAL A 151 3.99 -5.84 -9.55
C VAL A 151 4.75 -4.54 -9.40
N THR A 152 4.60 -3.64 -10.38
CA THR A 152 5.10 -2.27 -10.30
C THR A 152 4.05 -1.37 -9.68
N THR A 153 4.41 -0.71 -8.57
CA THR A 153 3.47 0.22 -7.92
C THR A 153 4.20 1.41 -7.30
N LYS A 154 3.47 2.51 -7.10
CA LYS A 154 4.01 3.76 -6.55
C LYS A 154 3.37 4.08 -5.21
N ILE A 155 4.19 4.37 -4.20
CA ILE A 155 3.77 5.13 -3.02
C ILE A 155 3.80 6.61 -3.42
N ALA A 156 2.70 7.34 -3.34
CA ALA A 156 2.62 8.72 -3.86
C ALA A 156 1.77 9.63 -2.96
N THR A 157 1.91 10.96 -3.10
CA THR A 157 1.04 11.97 -2.46
C THR A 157 0.14 12.65 -3.51
N LYS A 158 -1.03 13.17 -3.11
CA LYS A 158 -1.76 14.17 -3.91
C LYS A 158 -1.10 15.54 -3.67
N LYS A 159 -0.72 16.24 -4.73
CA LYS A 159 -0.31 17.65 -4.64
C LYS A 159 -1.54 18.47 -4.22
N SER A 160 -1.49 19.10 -3.04
CA SER A 160 -2.53 20.05 -2.62
C SER A 160 -2.43 21.31 -3.47
N THR A 161 -3.42 21.58 -4.31
CA THR A 161 -3.56 22.88 -4.97
C THR A 161 -3.96 23.88 -3.89
N LYS A 162 -3.03 24.75 -3.50
CA LYS A 162 -3.28 25.86 -2.56
C LYS A 162 -4.42 26.71 -3.11
N ARG A 163 -5.63 26.55 -2.56
CA ARG A 163 -6.75 27.47 -2.80
C ARG A 163 -6.34 28.83 -2.25
N THR A 164 -6.00 29.77 -3.13
CA THR A 164 -5.88 31.18 -2.78
C THR A 164 -7.23 31.63 -2.22
N LYS A 165 -7.27 32.08 -0.96
CA LYS A 165 -8.47 32.67 -0.36
C LYS A 165 -8.90 33.86 -1.23
N LYS A 166 -9.94 33.69 -2.04
CA LYS A 166 -10.58 34.80 -2.74
C LYS A 166 -11.27 35.65 -1.67
N LYS A 167 -10.77 36.86 -1.44
CA LYS A 167 -11.34 37.86 -0.53
C LYS A 167 -12.81 38.08 -0.92
N VAL A 168 -13.74 37.67 -0.05
CA VAL A 168 -15.16 37.93 -0.23
C VAL A 168 -15.38 39.42 0.00
N ILE A 169 -15.59 40.17 -1.07
CA ILE A 169 -16.05 41.56 -1.00
C ILE A 169 -17.57 41.48 -0.82
N ARG A 170 -18.07 41.92 0.33
CA ARG A 170 -19.52 42.10 0.56
C ARG A 170 -20.00 43.29 -0.27
N PRO A 171 -21.06 43.18 -1.08
CA PRO A 171 -21.69 44.35 -1.67
C PRO A 171 -22.47 45.13 -0.61
N THR A 172 -22.23 46.43 -0.55
CA THR A 172 -23.02 47.38 0.25
C THR A 172 -24.37 47.59 -0.46
N ILE A 173 -25.48 47.30 0.21
CA ILE A 173 -26.82 47.60 -0.29
C ILE A 173 -27.25 48.92 0.35
N THR A 174 -27.38 49.97 -0.45
CA THR A 174 -28.03 51.24 -0.06
C THR A 174 -29.51 51.18 -0.40
N THR A 175 -30.36 51.30 0.61
CA THR A 175 -31.83 51.35 0.46
C THR A 175 -32.28 52.75 0.02
N PRO A 176 -33.15 52.91 -1.00
CA PRO A 176 -33.73 54.21 -1.33
C PRO A 176 -34.87 54.59 -0.36
N THR A 177 -34.87 55.85 0.07
CA THR A 177 -35.91 56.51 0.87
C THR A 177 -37.21 56.59 0.07
N ALA A 178 -38.30 56.05 0.62
CA ALA A 178 -39.64 56.25 0.06
C ALA A 178 -40.19 57.60 0.52
N VAL A 179 -40.63 58.41 -0.45
CA VAL A 179 -41.40 59.64 -0.24
C VAL A 179 -42.86 59.34 -0.54
N THR A 180 -43.70 59.45 0.48
CA THR A 180 -45.10 59.93 0.42
C THR A 180 -45.57 60.19 1.84
#